data_AF-A0A8X6MCL4-F1
#
_entry.id   AF-A0A8X6MCL4-F1
#
_cell.length_a   1.000
_cell.length_b   1.000
_cell.length_c   1.000
_cell.angle_alpha   90.00
_cell.angle_beta   90.00
_cell.angle_gamma   90.00
#
_symmetry.space_group_name_H-M   'P 1'
#
loop_
_entity.id
_entity.type
_entity.pdbx_description
1 polymer ?
#
loop_
_entity_poly.entity_id
_entity_poly.type
_entity_poly.pdbx_seq_one_letter_code
_entity_poly.pdbx_strand_id
1 'polypeptide(L)'
;MNFILQAVSMVAFVVLCTTNFKSVICREYDENTFRPSIAYRVDILSDDERADQDTFVNTFVEEVRGSDTLKDMFDLSETPALAYARHAYNDFVTVLTSLGADDPDTIADFATRPMRKNFDIFTREEMVRVYANVASSYADSQGLLSQDNAEDLAKQCASAFEQSAQENLKEGDPTSKFTAVGNGFIQFLMSIDTLNVEKGWVVAIYYESEWLLTAVESQNSTNLFYRCSFEADGDPN
;
A
#
# COMPACT_ATOMS: atom_id res chain seq x y z
N MET A 1 42.66 -21.03 15.63
CA MET A 1 42.10 -22.39 15.83
C MET A 1 41.46 -22.38 17.22
N ASN A 2 40.16 -22.53 17.41
CA ASN A 2 39.00 -22.61 16.53
C ASN A 2 37.82 -22.29 17.47
N PHE A 3 36.92 -21.40 17.06
CA PHE A 3 35.55 -21.77 16.67
C PHE A 3 34.90 -22.72 17.68
N ILE A 4 34.06 -22.17 18.57
CA ILE A 4 32.85 -22.74 19.22
C ILE A 4 32.58 -21.81 20.43
N LEU A 5 32.15 -20.58 20.15
CA LEU A 5 31.51 -19.72 21.16
C LEU A 5 30.68 -18.62 20.48
N GLN A 6 30.10 -18.97 19.33
CA GLN A 6 29.31 -18.07 18.48
C GLN A 6 28.03 -18.71 17.93
N ALA A 7 27.50 -19.74 18.59
CA ALA A 7 26.33 -20.46 18.10
C ALA A 7 25.39 -20.88 19.23
N VAL A 8 24.81 -19.91 19.92
CA VAL A 8 23.48 -20.08 20.54
C VAL A 8 22.73 -18.75 20.38
N SER A 9 22.45 -18.40 19.12
CA SER A 9 21.37 -17.47 18.78
C SER A 9 20.07 -18.23 18.99
N MET A 10 19.41 -17.99 20.12
CA MET A 10 18.05 -18.48 20.36
C MET A 10 17.08 -17.53 19.65
N VAL A 11 16.86 -17.78 18.37
CA VAL A 11 15.77 -17.19 17.59
C VAL A 11 14.46 -17.82 18.07
N ALA A 12 13.65 -17.07 18.78
CA ALA A 12 12.29 -17.46 19.13
C ALA A 12 11.40 -17.27 17.90
N PHE A 13 11.19 -18.34 17.13
CA PHE A 13 10.22 -18.39 16.03
C PHE A 13 8.80 -18.52 16.60
N VAL A 14 7.96 -17.49 16.42
CA VAL A 14 6.51 -17.62 16.61
C VAL A 14 5.88 -17.88 15.25
N VAL A 15 5.55 -19.15 15.00
CA VAL A 15 4.78 -19.58 13.83
C VAL A 15 3.29 -19.58 14.21
N LEU A 16 2.54 -18.58 13.77
CA LEU A 16 1.07 -18.61 13.82
C LEU A 16 0.56 -19.44 12.64
N CYS A 17 0.52 -20.76 12.81
CA CYS A 17 -0.18 -21.67 11.90
C CYS A 17 -1.62 -21.85 12.38
N THR A 18 -2.56 -21.09 11.81
CA THR A 18 -3.98 -21.48 11.80
C THR A 18 -4.32 -22.03 10.41
N THR A 19 -4.90 -23.21 10.41
CA THR A 19 -5.20 -24.11 9.29
C THR A 19 -6.02 -23.42 8.18
N ASN A 20 -5.32 -22.91 7.17
CA ASN A 20 -5.68 -22.80 5.74
C ASN A 20 -4.84 -21.75 4.98
N PHE A 21 -3.91 -21.07 5.64
CA PHE A 21 -2.98 -20.16 4.96
C PHE A 21 -1.66 -20.86 4.59
N LYS A 22 -1.29 -20.83 3.30
CA LYS A 22 0.09 -21.08 2.85
C LYS A 22 0.95 -19.84 3.13
N SER A 23 1.08 -19.44 4.40
CA SER A 23 1.95 -18.34 4.80
C SER A 23 2.83 -18.74 5.97
N VAL A 24 4.11 -18.33 5.93
CA VAL A 24 5.02 -18.39 7.07
C VAL A 24 5.53 -16.98 7.27
N ILE A 25 5.03 -16.31 8.32
CA ILE A 25 5.58 -15.05 8.79
C ILE A 25 6.81 -15.39 9.65
N CYS A 26 8.01 -15.23 9.09
CA CYS A 26 9.23 -15.26 9.89
C CYS A 26 9.46 -13.87 10.48
N ARG A 27 9.08 -13.67 11.76
CA ARG A 27 9.54 -12.51 12.55
C ARG A 27 10.85 -12.89 13.23
N GLU A 28 11.93 -12.18 12.92
CA GLU A 28 13.03 -12.05 13.88
C GLU A 28 12.62 -11.00 14.91
N TYR A 29 12.36 -11.43 16.13
CA TYR A 29 12.20 -10.53 17.27
C TYR A 29 13.59 -10.26 17.86
N ASP A 30 14.08 -9.03 17.75
CA ASP A 30 15.16 -8.55 18.60
C ASP A 30 14.55 -8.06 19.92
N GLU A 31 14.75 -8.85 20.98
CA GLU A 31 14.26 -8.57 22.33
C GLU A 31 14.79 -7.24 22.90
N ASN A 32 15.85 -6.65 22.32
CA ASN A 32 16.49 -5.46 22.86
C ASN A 32 16.02 -4.14 22.27
N THR A 33 15.30 -4.13 21.14
CA THR A 33 15.04 -2.88 20.41
C THR A 33 13.57 -2.59 20.10
N PHE A 34 12.64 -3.53 20.32
CA PHE A 34 11.20 -3.36 20.00
C PHE A 34 10.98 -2.75 18.60
N ARG A 35 11.88 -3.04 17.65
CA ARG A 35 11.81 -2.60 16.27
C ARG A 35 11.68 -3.83 15.38
N PRO A 36 10.57 -3.98 14.64
CA PRO A 36 10.47 -5.05 13.66
C PRO A 36 11.49 -4.82 12.55
N SER A 37 12.34 -5.82 12.28
CA SER A 37 13.09 -5.93 11.02
C SER A 37 12.13 -6.46 9.96
N ILE A 38 11.92 -5.67 8.90
CA ILE A 38 10.97 -6.02 7.84
C ILE A 38 11.69 -6.95 6.86
N ALA A 39 11.37 -8.23 6.93
CA ALA A 39 11.62 -9.15 5.83
C ALA A 39 10.51 -8.92 4.79
N TYR A 40 10.89 -8.45 3.60
CA TYR A 40 9.94 -8.30 2.50
C TYR A 40 9.37 -9.67 2.13
N ARG A 41 8.04 -9.75 2.15
CA ARG A 41 7.26 -10.88 1.64
C ARG A 41 7.36 -10.85 0.11
N VAL A 42 8.15 -11.75 -0.46
CA VAL A 42 8.00 -12.12 -1.88
C VAL A 42 7.11 -13.34 -1.87
N ASP A 43 5.80 -13.14 -1.95
CA ASP A 43 4.95 -14.25 -2.35
C ASP A 43 5.36 -14.61 -3.78
N ILE A 44 5.73 -15.86 -3.99
CA ILE A 44 5.71 -16.42 -5.34
C ILE A 44 4.23 -16.66 -5.62
N LEU A 45 3.51 -15.59 -5.95
CA LEU A 45 2.16 -15.68 -6.52
C LEU A 45 2.23 -16.68 -7.66
N SER A 46 1.23 -17.55 -7.76
CA SER A 46 1.05 -18.32 -8.98
C SER A 46 0.88 -17.36 -10.16
N ASP A 47 1.20 -17.84 -11.36
CA ASP A 47 1.05 -17.02 -12.57
C ASP A 47 -0.41 -16.54 -12.74
N ASP A 48 -1.38 -17.35 -12.29
CA ASP A 48 -2.81 -17.03 -12.33
C ASP A 48 -3.18 -15.92 -11.31
N GLU A 49 -2.75 -16.04 -10.05
CA GLU A 49 -3.00 -15.01 -9.01
C GLU A 49 -2.38 -13.65 -9.42
N ARG A 50 -1.20 -13.68 -10.04
CA ARG A 50 -0.57 -12.46 -10.56
C ARG A 50 -1.36 -11.86 -11.72
N ALA A 51 -1.87 -12.68 -12.63
CA ALA A 51 -2.68 -12.21 -13.76
C ALA A 51 -3.99 -11.55 -13.31
N ASP A 52 -4.61 -12.06 -12.25
CA ASP A 52 -5.84 -11.51 -11.68
C ASP A 52 -5.60 -10.14 -11.03
N GLN A 53 -4.52 -10.01 -10.26
CA GLN A 53 -4.09 -8.72 -9.68
C GLN A 53 -3.72 -7.71 -10.78
N ASP A 54 -2.97 -8.12 -11.80
CA ASP A 54 -2.61 -7.25 -12.94
C ASP A 54 -3.86 -6.75 -13.68
N THR A 55 -4.86 -7.63 -13.87
CA THR A 55 -6.14 -7.28 -14.51
C THR A 55 -6.89 -6.24 -13.68
N PHE A 56 -6.98 -6.45 -12.36
CA PHE A 56 -7.60 -5.48 -11.45
C PHE A 56 -6.89 -4.12 -11.53
N VAL A 57 -5.56 -4.11 -11.38
CA VAL A 57 -4.75 -2.89 -11.30
C VAL A 57 -4.86 -2.09 -12.59
N ASN A 58 -4.70 -2.74 -13.75
CA ASN A 58 -4.79 -2.07 -15.04
C ASN A 58 -6.19 -1.51 -15.29
N THR A 59 -7.24 -2.26 -14.97
CA THR A 59 -8.62 -1.79 -15.10
C THR A 59 -8.88 -0.56 -14.22
N PHE A 60 -8.46 -0.58 -12.95
CA PHE A 60 -8.61 0.57 -12.06
C PHE A 60 -7.86 1.81 -12.56
N VAL A 61 -6.63 1.64 -13.04
CA VAL A 61 -5.84 2.72 -13.63
C VAL A 61 -6.54 3.30 -14.86
N GLU A 62 -7.16 2.47 -15.70
CA GLU A 62 -7.94 2.92 -16.86
C GLU A 62 -9.18 3.72 -16.46
N GLU A 63 -9.93 3.26 -15.46
CA GLU A 63 -11.08 3.99 -14.91
C GLU A 63 -10.67 5.37 -14.37
N VAL A 64 -9.56 5.44 -13.62
CA VAL A 64 -9.02 6.72 -13.13
C VAL A 64 -8.61 7.62 -14.29
N ARG A 65 -7.94 7.11 -15.33
CA ARG A 65 -7.57 7.90 -16.52
C ARG A 65 -8.80 8.42 -17.29
N GLY A 66 -9.88 7.65 -17.28
CA GLY A 66 -11.15 7.98 -17.92
C GLY A 66 -11.99 9.04 -17.20
N SER A 67 -11.83 9.22 -15.89
CA SER A 67 -12.61 10.16 -15.08
C SER A 67 -11.83 11.43 -14.74
N ASP A 68 -12.35 12.60 -15.13
CA ASP A 68 -11.79 13.90 -14.73
C ASP A 68 -11.85 14.10 -13.20
N THR A 69 -12.92 13.62 -12.55
CA THR A 69 -13.06 13.63 -11.10
C THR A 69 -11.96 12.85 -10.42
N LEU A 70 -11.71 11.60 -10.85
CA LEU A 70 -10.67 10.76 -10.26
C LEU A 70 -9.27 11.30 -10.55
N LYS A 71 -9.04 11.85 -11.75
CA LYS A 71 -7.76 12.51 -12.07
C LYS A 71 -7.48 13.68 -11.13
N ASP A 72 -8.48 14.51 -10.83
CA ASP A 72 -8.31 15.62 -9.88
C ASP A 72 -8.14 15.12 -8.45
N MET A 73 -8.93 14.12 -8.04
CA MET A 73 -8.86 13.48 -6.72
C MET A 73 -7.45 12.96 -6.40
N PHE A 74 -6.81 12.27 -7.36
CA PHE A 74 -5.44 11.77 -7.21
C PHE A 74 -4.37 12.81 -7.53
N ASP A 75 -4.74 14.03 -7.94
CA ASP A 75 -3.79 15.11 -8.16
C ASP A 75 -3.35 15.76 -6.85
N LEU A 76 -2.35 15.14 -6.22
CA LEU A 76 -1.78 15.56 -4.95
C LEU A 76 -0.55 16.47 -5.11
N SER A 77 -0.32 17.08 -6.28
CA SER A 77 0.88 17.88 -6.55
C SER A 77 1.06 19.10 -5.62
N GLU A 78 -0.04 19.62 -5.07
CA GLU A 78 -0.03 20.74 -4.12
C GLU A 78 0.12 20.29 -2.65
N THR A 79 0.34 18.99 -2.43
CA THR A 79 0.31 18.37 -1.10
C THR A 79 1.71 18.13 -0.53
N PRO A 80 2.01 18.63 0.68
CA PRO A 80 3.21 18.24 1.38
C PRO A 80 3.12 16.78 1.89
N ALA A 81 4.19 15.99 1.70
CA ALA A 81 4.32 14.62 2.22
C ALA A 81 3.86 14.43 3.67
N LEU A 82 4.26 15.33 4.56
CA LEU A 82 3.94 15.24 5.99
C LEU A 82 2.45 15.45 6.26
N ALA A 83 1.78 16.29 5.47
CA ALA A 83 0.34 16.54 5.62
C ALA A 83 -0.45 15.30 5.21
N TYR A 84 -0.08 14.68 4.08
CA TYR A 84 -0.69 13.45 3.62
C TYR A 84 -0.47 12.29 4.59
N ALA A 85 0.78 12.06 5.03
CA ALA A 85 1.09 10.99 5.96
C ALA A 85 0.37 11.14 7.32
N ARG A 86 0.17 12.37 7.80
CA ARG A 86 -0.64 12.64 9.01
C ARG A 86 -2.12 12.38 8.78
N HIS A 87 -2.64 12.70 7.60
CA HIS A 87 -4.03 12.42 7.27
C HIS A 87 -4.28 10.92 7.24
N ALA A 88 -3.48 10.17 6.47
CA ALA A 88 -3.56 8.72 6.41
C ALA A 88 -3.41 8.08 7.81
N TYR A 89 -2.52 8.62 8.66
CA TYR A 89 -2.37 8.15 10.04
C TYR A 89 -3.68 8.29 10.81
N ASN A 90 -4.31 9.45 10.75
CA ASN A 90 -5.57 9.71 11.45
C ASN A 90 -6.69 8.79 10.93
N ASP A 91 -6.77 8.56 9.62
CA ASP A 91 -7.77 7.66 9.04
C ASP A 91 -7.60 6.23 9.57
N PHE A 92 -6.36 5.70 9.58
CA PHE A 92 -6.08 4.40 10.17
C PHE A 92 -6.45 4.35 11.65
N VAL A 93 -6.07 5.36 12.45
CA VAL A 93 -6.42 5.42 13.87
C VAL A 93 -7.95 5.39 14.05
N THR A 94 -8.68 6.22 13.31
CA THR A 94 -10.15 6.29 13.38
C THR A 94 -10.79 4.95 13.03
N VAL A 95 -10.39 4.33 11.91
CA VAL A 95 -10.94 3.05 11.47
C VAL A 95 -10.60 1.96 12.49
N LEU A 96 -9.35 1.81 12.90
CA LEU A 96 -8.93 0.75 13.82
C LEU A 96 -9.55 0.90 15.21
N THR A 97 -9.71 2.13 15.69
CA THR A 97 -10.46 2.42 16.93
C THR A 97 -11.90 1.94 16.80
N SER A 98 -12.56 2.24 15.66
CA SER A 98 -13.94 1.81 15.42
C SER A 98 -14.10 0.29 15.33
N LEU A 99 -13.06 -0.41 14.89
CA LEU A 99 -13.00 -1.87 14.83
C LEU A 99 -12.68 -2.50 16.20
N GLY A 100 -12.27 -1.71 17.19
CA GLY A 100 -11.94 -2.19 18.55
C GLY A 100 -10.49 -2.67 18.69
N ALA A 101 -9.54 -2.10 17.95
CA ALA A 101 -8.12 -2.39 18.14
C ALA A 101 -7.63 -1.86 19.50
N ASP A 102 -6.82 -2.67 20.20
CA ASP A 102 -6.26 -2.30 21.51
C ASP A 102 -5.20 -1.17 21.41
N ASP A 103 -4.49 -1.11 20.28
CA ASP A 103 -3.45 -0.12 20.01
C ASP A 103 -3.49 0.37 18.54
N PRO A 104 -4.48 1.21 18.20
CA PRO A 104 -4.68 1.70 16.84
C PRO A 104 -3.53 2.61 16.37
N ASP A 105 -2.89 3.35 17.28
CA ASP A 105 -1.77 4.25 16.98
C ASP A 105 -0.54 3.48 16.48
N THR A 106 -0.19 2.36 17.10
CA THR A 106 0.94 1.54 16.65
C THR A 106 0.76 1.02 15.22
N ILE A 107 -0.46 0.57 14.89
CA ILE A 107 -0.77 0.05 13.54
C ILE A 107 -0.75 1.18 12.52
N ALA A 108 -1.32 2.34 12.88
CA ALA A 108 -1.35 3.50 12.00
C ALA A 108 0.04 4.07 11.72
N ASP A 109 0.92 4.16 12.74
CA ASP A 109 2.31 4.60 12.52
C ASP A 109 3.06 3.60 11.65
N PHE A 110 2.87 2.29 11.89
CA PHE A 110 3.44 1.24 11.06
C PHE A 110 3.05 1.41 9.58
N ALA A 111 1.74 1.52 9.29
CA ALA A 111 1.23 1.63 7.92
C ALA A 111 1.70 2.90 7.18
N THR A 112 1.86 4.02 7.89
CA THR A 112 2.03 5.35 7.27
C THR A 112 3.44 5.90 7.34
N ARG A 113 4.33 5.29 8.14
CA ARG A 113 5.73 5.70 8.26
C ARG A 113 6.48 5.79 6.92
N PRO A 114 6.28 4.90 5.93
CA PRO A 114 6.97 5.01 4.64
C PRO A 114 6.68 6.32 3.89
N MET A 115 5.45 6.84 3.98
CA MET A 115 5.01 8.05 3.26
C MET A 115 5.81 9.28 3.66
N ARG A 116 6.11 9.41 4.96
CA ARG A 116 6.82 10.59 5.50
C ARG A 116 8.17 10.82 4.82
N LYS A 117 8.75 9.78 4.23
CA LYS A 117 10.06 9.82 3.56
C LYS A 117 9.98 9.79 2.04
N ASN A 118 8.93 9.19 1.48
CA ASN A 118 8.87 8.81 0.07
C ASN A 118 7.73 9.46 -0.72
N PHE A 119 6.84 10.23 -0.10
CA PHE A 119 5.69 10.79 -0.82
C PHE A 119 6.09 11.78 -1.93
N ASP A 120 7.08 12.65 -1.69
CA ASP A 120 7.46 13.71 -2.65
C ASP A 120 8.10 13.16 -3.94
N ILE A 121 8.41 11.86 -4.00
CA ILE A 121 8.96 11.23 -5.21
C ILE A 121 7.89 10.53 -6.05
N PHE A 122 6.63 10.48 -5.60
CA PHE A 122 5.57 9.75 -6.30
C PHE A 122 4.83 10.66 -7.27
N THR A 123 4.69 10.17 -8.50
CA THR A 123 3.79 10.69 -9.50
C THR A 123 2.34 10.31 -9.17
N ARG A 124 1.39 11.00 -9.81
CA ARG A 124 -0.04 10.65 -9.75
C ARG A 124 -0.29 9.18 -10.12
N GLU A 125 0.39 8.68 -11.15
CA GLU A 125 0.19 7.30 -11.60
C GLU A 125 0.69 6.29 -10.55
N GLU A 126 1.83 6.56 -9.90
CA GLU A 126 2.35 5.72 -8.82
C GLU A 126 1.39 5.71 -7.62
N MET A 127 0.81 6.86 -7.26
CA MET A 127 -0.22 6.94 -6.21
C MET A 127 -1.45 6.07 -6.53
N VAL A 128 -1.96 6.16 -7.76
CA VAL A 128 -3.10 5.35 -8.21
C VAL A 128 -2.77 3.86 -8.13
N ARG A 129 -1.57 3.47 -8.58
CA ARG A 129 -1.11 2.08 -8.53
C ARG A 129 -0.94 1.56 -7.11
N VAL A 130 -0.43 2.36 -6.17
CA VAL A 130 -0.34 1.97 -4.76
C VAL A 130 -1.73 1.55 -4.23
N TYR A 131 -2.75 2.38 -4.42
CA TYR A 131 -4.10 2.02 -3.95
C TYR A 131 -4.68 0.80 -4.66
N ALA A 132 -4.45 0.67 -5.97
CA ALA A 132 -4.89 -0.47 -6.75
C ALA A 132 -4.22 -1.79 -6.30
N ASN A 133 -2.92 -1.75 -6.03
CA ASN A 133 -2.15 -2.90 -5.57
C ASN A 133 -2.56 -3.32 -4.16
N VAL A 134 -2.78 -2.37 -3.26
CA VAL A 134 -3.26 -2.68 -1.90
C VAL A 134 -4.67 -3.28 -1.96
N ALA A 135 -5.57 -2.70 -2.77
CA ALA A 135 -6.93 -3.20 -2.95
C ALA A 135 -6.96 -4.63 -3.51
N SER A 136 -6.21 -4.89 -4.58
CA SER A 136 -6.12 -6.21 -5.21
C SER A 136 -5.46 -7.24 -4.30
N SER A 137 -4.34 -6.90 -3.66
CA SER A 137 -3.64 -7.79 -2.72
C SER A 137 -4.52 -8.15 -1.51
N TYR A 138 -5.30 -7.19 -1.02
CA TYR A 138 -6.28 -7.45 0.03
C TYR A 138 -7.36 -8.41 -0.47
N ALA A 139 -8.03 -8.08 -1.58
CA ALA A 139 -9.11 -8.90 -2.13
C ALA A 139 -8.66 -10.34 -2.43
N ASP A 140 -7.47 -10.51 -3.02
CA ASP A 140 -6.84 -11.81 -3.28
C ASP A 140 -6.58 -12.58 -1.98
N SER A 141 -6.00 -11.92 -0.97
CA SER A 141 -5.73 -12.56 0.33
C SER A 141 -6.98 -13.01 1.10
N GLN A 142 -8.12 -12.40 0.80
CA GLN A 142 -9.43 -12.79 1.34
C GLN A 142 -10.16 -13.82 0.47
N GLY A 143 -9.57 -14.24 -0.65
CA GLY A 143 -10.17 -15.16 -1.62
C GLY A 143 -11.35 -14.55 -2.39
N LEU A 144 -11.37 -13.22 -2.52
CA LEU A 144 -12.42 -12.47 -3.20
C LEU A 144 -12.05 -12.15 -4.65
N LEU A 145 -10.76 -12.07 -4.96
CA LEU A 145 -10.27 -11.80 -6.31
C LEU A 145 -10.14 -13.11 -7.11
N SER A 146 -10.56 -13.07 -8.37
CA SER A 146 -10.45 -14.16 -9.32
C SER A 146 -10.49 -13.62 -10.74
N GLN A 147 -10.06 -14.44 -11.70
CA GLN A 147 -10.14 -14.13 -13.12
C GLN A 147 -11.53 -13.66 -13.59
N ASP A 148 -12.59 -14.27 -13.04
CA ASP A 148 -13.98 -13.99 -13.45
C ASP A 148 -14.50 -12.63 -12.95
N ASN A 149 -13.88 -12.04 -11.91
CA ASN A 149 -14.40 -10.84 -11.25
C ASN A 149 -13.37 -9.70 -11.07
N ALA A 150 -12.12 -9.88 -11.52
CA ALA A 150 -11.06 -8.89 -11.34
C ALA A 150 -11.42 -7.51 -11.95
N GLU A 151 -11.96 -7.49 -13.18
CA GLU A 151 -12.40 -6.24 -13.82
C GLU A 151 -13.56 -5.58 -13.08
N ASP A 152 -14.56 -6.36 -12.67
CA ASP A 152 -15.76 -5.84 -12.00
C ASP A 152 -15.43 -5.29 -10.60
N LEU A 153 -14.54 -5.97 -9.86
CA LEU A 153 -14.03 -5.48 -8.58
C LEU A 153 -13.22 -4.20 -8.75
N ALA A 154 -12.42 -4.09 -9.82
CA ALA A 154 -11.68 -2.86 -10.11
C ALA A 154 -12.61 -1.67 -10.41
N LYS A 155 -13.67 -1.91 -11.21
CA LYS A 155 -14.71 -0.90 -11.48
C LYS A 155 -15.51 -0.52 -10.24
N GLN A 156 -15.80 -1.49 -9.37
CA GLN A 156 -16.42 -1.23 -8.07
C GLN A 156 -15.51 -0.37 -7.19
N CYS A 157 -14.20 -0.66 -7.18
CA CYS A 157 -13.21 0.17 -6.50
C CYS A 157 -13.24 1.61 -7.06
N ALA A 158 -13.11 1.79 -8.37
CA ALA A 158 -13.16 3.12 -8.99
C ALA A 158 -14.47 3.87 -8.67
N SER A 159 -15.60 3.16 -8.64
CA SER A 159 -16.90 3.73 -8.29
C SER A 159 -16.96 4.21 -6.83
N ALA A 160 -16.32 3.51 -5.89
CA ALA A 160 -16.23 3.94 -4.49
C ALA A 160 -15.36 5.21 -4.35
N PHE A 161 -14.26 5.30 -5.11
CA PHE A 161 -13.46 6.53 -5.18
C PHE A 161 -14.26 7.69 -5.80
N GLU A 162 -15.00 7.45 -6.88
CA GLU A 162 -15.81 8.48 -7.55
C GLU A 162 -16.92 9.00 -6.62
N GLN A 163 -17.62 8.10 -5.92
CA GLN A 163 -18.62 8.49 -4.93
C GLN A 163 -17.99 9.33 -3.82
N SER A 164 -16.87 8.87 -3.26
CA SER A 164 -16.17 9.61 -2.22
C SER A 164 -15.67 10.98 -2.71
N ALA A 165 -15.24 11.08 -3.96
CA ALA A 165 -14.83 12.34 -4.57
C ALA A 165 -16.00 13.33 -4.62
N GLN A 166 -17.18 12.88 -5.03
CA GLN A 166 -18.39 13.71 -5.07
C GLN A 166 -18.83 14.20 -3.68
N GLU A 167 -18.62 13.38 -2.65
CA GLU A 167 -18.99 13.72 -1.27
C GLU A 167 -17.98 14.65 -0.60
N ASN A 168 -16.70 14.55 -0.94
CA ASN A 168 -15.62 15.13 -0.13
C ASN A 168 -14.79 16.21 -0.84
N LEU A 169 -14.68 16.23 -2.17
CA LEU A 169 -13.87 17.24 -2.86
C LEU A 169 -14.46 18.64 -2.69
N LYS A 170 -13.62 19.58 -2.26
CA LYS A 170 -13.99 20.98 -2.04
C LYS A 170 -13.05 21.89 -2.81
N GLU A 171 -13.62 22.78 -3.59
CA GLU A 171 -12.88 23.80 -4.33
C GLU A 171 -12.04 24.65 -3.38
N GLY A 172 -10.75 24.80 -3.69
CA GLY A 172 -9.82 25.61 -2.90
C GLY A 172 -9.29 24.96 -1.61
N ASP A 173 -9.63 23.69 -1.32
CA ASP A 173 -9.09 22.93 -0.20
C ASP A 173 -8.35 21.67 -0.68
N PRO A 174 -7.02 21.73 -0.87
CA PRO A 174 -6.22 20.57 -1.27
C PRO A 174 -6.31 19.39 -0.31
N THR A 175 -6.62 19.63 0.98
CA THR A 175 -6.72 18.55 1.98
C THR A 175 -7.99 17.72 1.83
N SER A 176 -9.00 18.26 1.15
CA SER A 176 -10.25 17.55 0.83
C SER A 176 -10.00 16.33 -0.07
N LYS A 177 -8.94 16.36 -0.90
CA LYS A 177 -8.49 15.24 -1.72
C LYS A 177 -8.04 14.05 -0.87
N PHE A 178 -7.43 14.29 0.30
CA PHE A 178 -6.97 13.20 1.18
C PHE A 178 -8.16 12.46 1.77
N THR A 179 -9.13 13.23 2.28
CA THR A 179 -10.37 12.68 2.81
C THR A 179 -11.09 11.87 1.74
N ALA A 180 -11.16 12.40 0.52
CA ALA A 180 -11.78 11.71 -0.59
C ALA A 180 -11.08 10.37 -0.87
N VAL A 181 -9.74 10.36 -0.99
CA VAL A 181 -8.96 9.16 -1.31
C VAL A 181 -9.09 8.11 -0.19
N GLY A 182 -8.90 8.52 1.07
CA GLY A 182 -9.02 7.65 2.24
C GLY A 182 -10.42 7.04 2.37
N ASN A 183 -11.46 7.87 2.28
CA ASN A 183 -12.85 7.41 2.34
C ASN A 183 -13.22 6.50 1.18
N GLY A 184 -12.77 6.79 -0.04
CA GLY A 184 -13.03 5.95 -1.22
C GLY A 184 -12.45 4.55 -1.04
N PHE A 185 -11.22 4.47 -0.52
CA PHE A 185 -10.57 3.20 -0.22
C PHE A 185 -11.31 2.41 0.88
N ILE A 186 -11.67 3.07 1.99
CA ILE A 186 -12.43 2.45 3.08
C ILE A 186 -13.80 1.97 2.60
N GLN A 187 -14.52 2.78 1.82
CA GLN A 187 -15.81 2.44 1.23
C GLN A 187 -15.71 1.19 0.35
N PHE A 188 -14.67 1.10 -0.49
CA PHE A 188 -14.42 -0.10 -1.29
C PHE A 188 -14.19 -1.34 -0.40
N LEU A 189 -13.28 -1.26 0.58
CA LEU A 189 -12.97 -2.39 1.47
C LEU A 189 -14.21 -2.90 2.22
N MET A 190 -15.05 -1.99 2.72
CA MET A 190 -16.30 -2.33 3.39
C MET A 190 -17.38 -2.88 2.44
N SER A 191 -17.28 -2.61 1.13
CA SER A 191 -18.21 -3.11 0.13
C SER A 191 -17.94 -4.56 -0.29
N ILE A 192 -16.67 -4.99 -0.23
CA ILE A 192 -16.26 -6.33 -0.62
C ILE A 192 -16.11 -7.28 0.57
N ASP A 193 -16.01 -6.74 1.79
CA ASP A 193 -15.74 -7.55 2.97
C ASP A 193 -16.23 -6.92 4.28
N THR A 194 -16.50 -7.76 5.28
CA THR A 194 -16.74 -7.32 6.67
C THR A 194 -15.41 -7.13 7.38
N LEU A 195 -15.04 -5.87 7.61
CA LEU A 195 -13.82 -5.48 8.31
C LEU A 195 -13.88 -5.79 9.81
N ASN A 196 -12.75 -6.26 10.34
CA ASN A 196 -12.49 -6.44 11.77
C ASN A 196 -11.02 -6.06 12.06
N VAL A 197 -10.60 -6.10 13.33
CA VAL A 197 -9.24 -5.70 13.72
C VAL A 197 -8.15 -6.49 12.97
N GLU A 198 -8.34 -7.80 12.79
CA GLU A 198 -7.38 -8.67 12.09
C GLU A 198 -7.22 -8.25 10.62
N LYS A 199 -8.33 -7.98 9.94
CA LYS A 199 -8.33 -7.50 8.56
C LYS A 199 -7.75 -6.11 8.43
N GLY A 200 -7.99 -5.23 9.41
CA GLY A 200 -7.34 -3.93 9.50
C GLY A 200 -5.82 -4.02 9.54
N TRP A 201 -5.26 -5.01 10.26
CA TRP A 201 -3.83 -5.31 10.24
C TRP A 201 -3.35 -5.81 8.87
N VAL A 202 -4.11 -6.68 8.20
CA VAL A 202 -3.76 -7.17 6.86
C VAL A 202 -3.68 -6.00 5.87
N VAL A 203 -4.68 -5.11 5.87
CA VAL A 203 -4.68 -3.89 5.06
C VAL A 203 -3.46 -3.02 5.37
N ALA A 204 -3.15 -2.79 6.66
CA ALA A 204 -1.99 -2.01 7.08
C ALA A 204 -0.65 -2.58 6.56
N ILE A 205 -0.51 -3.91 6.52
CA ILE A 205 0.69 -4.59 6.00
C ILE A 205 0.84 -4.38 4.49
N TYR A 206 -0.24 -4.60 3.73
CA TYR A 206 -0.19 -4.36 2.28
C TYR A 206 0.06 -2.89 1.98
N TYR A 207 -0.58 -2.00 2.73
CA TYR A 207 -0.39 -0.57 2.58
C TYR A 207 1.07 -0.18 2.84
N GLU A 208 1.68 -0.55 3.97
CA GLU A 208 3.12 -0.27 4.19
C GLU A 208 4.00 -0.82 3.06
N SER A 209 3.74 -2.07 2.65
CA SER A 209 4.56 -2.78 1.67
C SER A 209 4.54 -2.10 0.31
N GLU A 210 3.36 -1.74 -0.20
CA GLU A 210 3.22 -1.10 -1.52
C GLU A 210 3.85 0.30 -1.56
N TRP A 211 3.76 1.05 -0.46
CA TRP A 211 4.44 2.33 -0.34
C TRP A 211 5.97 2.19 -0.33
N LEU A 212 6.51 1.12 0.24
CA LEU A 212 7.95 0.86 0.21
C LEU A 212 8.42 0.37 -1.15
N LEU A 213 7.69 -0.57 -1.77
CA LEU A 213 8.01 -1.12 -3.09
C LEU A 213 8.02 -0.03 -4.16
N THR A 214 6.94 0.77 -4.22
CA THR A 214 6.84 1.89 -5.15
C THR A 214 8.01 2.86 -4.98
N ALA A 215 8.40 3.18 -3.73
CA ALA A 215 9.54 4.06 -3.48
C ALA A 215 10.88 3.53 -4.00
N VAL A 216 11.11 2.23 -3.89
CA VAL A 216 12.31 1.60 -4.44
C VAL A 216 12.30 1.67 -5.97
N GLU A 217 11.14 1.43 -6.60
CA GLU A 217 10.98 1.49 -8.06
C GLU A 217 11.16 2.92 -8.61
N SER A 218 10.58 3.92 -7.96
CA SER A 218 10.72 5.34 -8.36
C SER A 218 12.17 5.81 -8.24
N GLN A 219 12.89 5.41 -7.18
CA GLN A 219 14.30 5.77 -7.00
C GLN A 219 15.21 5.09 -8.03
N ASN A 220 14.94 3.82 -8.35
CA ASN A 220 15.69 3.11 -9.39
C ASN A 220 15.44 3.71 -10.78
N SER A 221 14.20 4.11 -11.08
CA SER A 221 13.82 4.79 -12.32
C SER A 221 14.47 6.17 -12.43
N THR A 222 14.54 6.90 -11.32
CA THR A 222 15.23 8.20 -11.26
C THR A 222 16.74 8.05 -11.49
N ASN A 223 17.38 7.06 -10.87
CA ASN A 223 18.80 6.76 -11.09
C ASN A 223 19.11 6.32 -12.53
N LEU A 224 18.18 5.62 -13.19
CA LEU A 224 18.28 5.30 -14.62
C LEU A 224 18.13 6.56 -15.49
N PHE A 225 17.22 7.47 -15.15
CA PHE A 225 17.04 8.74 -15.85
C PHE A 225 18.27 9.65 -15.77
N TYR A 226 18.92 9.74 -14.61
CA TYR A 226 20.20 10.46 -14.46
C TYR A 226 21.34 9.78 -15.23
N ARG A 227 21.32 8.45 -15.39
CA ARG A 227 22.30 7.73 -16.22
C ARG A 227 22.13 8.03 -17.70
N CYS A 228 20.90 8.03 -18.21
CA CYS A 228 20.62 8.34 -19.62
C CYS A 228 20.87 9.81 -19.98
N SER A 229 20.75 10.74 -19.03
CA SER A 229 21.01 12.17 -19.27
C SER A 229 22.49 12.56 -19.17
N PHE A 230 23.34 11.75 -18.53
CA PHE A 230 24.80 11.96 -18.55
C PHE A 230 25.50 11.37 -19.79
N GLU A 231 24.88 10.45 -20.51
CA GLU A 231 25.46 9.87 -21.74
C GLU A 231 25.12 10.67 -23.02
N ALA A 232 24.25 11.69 -22.92
CA ALA A 232 23.84 12.51 -24.07
C ALA A 232 24.71 13.76 -24.31
N ASP A 233 25.53 14.19 -23.33
CA ASP A 233 26.38 15.40 -23.42
C ASP A 233 27.89 15.08 -23.47
N GLY A 234 28.24 13.87 -23.93
CA GLY A 234 29.58 13.32 -23.86
C GLY A 234 30.28 13.06 -25.19
N ASP A 235 30.17 13.94 -26.18
CA ASP A 235 31.20 14.03 -27.23
C ASP A 235 31.31 15.48 -27.75
N PRO A 236 32.44 16.15 -27.45
CA PRO A 236 33.31 16.48 -28.58
C PRO A 236 34.79 16.30 -28.22
N ASN A 237 35.41 15.24 -28.74
CA ASN A 237 36.67 15.28 -29.52
C ASN A 237 37.23 13.88 -29.81
#